data_AF-A0A316RIA8-F1
#
_entry.id   AF-A0A316RIA8-F1
#
_cell.length_a   1.000
_cell.length_b   1.000
_cell.length_c   1.000
_cell.angle_alpha   90.00
_cell.angle_beta   90.00
_cell.angle_gamma   90.00
#
_symmetry.space_group_name_H-M   'P 1'
#
loop_
_entity.id
_entity.type
_entity.pdbx_description
1 polymer ?
#
loop_
_entity_poly.entity_id
_entity_poly.type
_entity_poly.pdbx_seq_one_letter_code
_entity_poly.pdbx_strand_id
1 'polypeptide(L)' 'AFHERLGYRTVAHFTRCGYKLGVWYDMVWMEKLLASHPAVPEPVVPAASLDFSPVTVPLREPSV' A
#
# COMPACT_ATOMS: atom_id res chain seq x y z
N ALA A 1 9.44 -0.19 11.80
CA ALA A 1 10.06 -0.62 10.53
C ALA A 1 9.50 0.19 9.34
N PHE A 2 10.09 0.13 8.15
CA PHE A 2 9.71 0.95 6.97
C PHE A 2 8.18 0.93 6.67
N HIS A 3 7.58 -0.25 6.58
CA HIS A 3 6.15 -0.40 6.24
C HIS A 3 5.22 0.25 7.28
N GLU A 4 5.51 0.11 8.58
CA GLU A 4 4.71 0.74 9.64
C GLU A 4 4.70 2.26 9.51
N ARG A 5 5.84 2.88 9.16
CA ARG A 5 5.93 4.34 8.93
C ARG A 5 5.10 4.80 7.73
N LEU A 6 4.81 3.90 6.79
CA LEU A 6 3.93 4.16 5.66
C LEU A 6 2.45 3.86 5.97
N GLY A 7 2.12 3.48 7.21
CA GLY A 7 0.76 3.20 7.66
C GLY A 7 0.29 1.76 7.46
N TYR A 8 1.21 0.82 7.23
CA TYR A 8 0.86 -0.60 7.22
C TYR A 8 0.75 -1.16 8.64
N ARG A 9 -0.12 -2.15 8.83
CA ARG A 9 -0.25 -2.92 10.09
C ARG A 9 -0.11 -4.41 9.83
N THR A 10 0.48 -5.14 10.76
CA THR A 10 0.52 -6.61 10.71
C THR A 10 -0.87 -7.19 10.96
N VAL A 11 -1.29 -8.12 10.12
CA VAL A 11 -2.60 -8.79 10.21
C VAL A 11 -2.51 -10.30 10.32
N ALA A 12 -1.36 -10.89 9.99
CA ALA A 12 -1.11 -12.31 10.26
C ALA A 12 0.37 -12.59 10.48
N HIS A 13 0.64 -13.67 11.18
CA HIS A 13 1.97 -14.23 11.38
C HIS A 13 1.89 -15.75 11.23
N PHE A 14 2.75 -16.29 10.38
CA PHE A 14 2.87 -17.71 10.10
C PHE A 14 4.24 -18.18 10.59
N THR A 15 4.24 -19.06 11.58
CA THR A 15 5.46 -19.57 12.22
C THR A 15 6.07 -20.70 11.39
N ARG A 16 7.37 -20.59 11.09
CA ARG A 16 8.18 -21.60 10.38
C ARG A 16 7.50 -22.17 9.13
N CYS A 17 6.88 -21.31 8.34
CA CYS A 17 6.11 -21.73 7.17
C CYS A 17 6.95 -21.85 5.89
N GLY A 18 8.19 -21.35 5.88
CA GLY A 18 9.08 -21.43 4.72
C GLY A 18 10.45 -21.98 5.07
N TYR A 19 10.89 -23.03 4.38
CA TYR A 19 12.26 -23.54 4.48
C TYR A 19 13.10 -23.07 3.29
N LYS A 20 14.18 -22.34 3.56
CA LYS A 20 15.09 -21.83 2.52
C LYS A 20 16.48 -21.62 3.11
N LEU A 21 17.54 -21.82 2.32
CA LEU A 21 18.94 -21.60 2.75
C LEU A 21 19.29 -22.28 4.09
N GLY A 22 18.75 -23.48 4.33
CA GLY A 22 19.03 -24.24 5.56
C GLY A 22 18.24 -23.81 6.79
N VAL A 23 17.32 -22.84 6.67
CA VAL A 23 16.64 -22.21 7.81
C VAL A 23 15.12 -22.21 7.62
N TRP A 24 14.40 -22.38 8.72
CA TRP A 24 12.95 -22.17 8.79
C TRP A 24 12.66 -20.70 9.10
N TYR A 25 11.89 -20.05 8.23
CA TYR A 25 11.48 -18.67 8.34
C TYR A 25 10.02 -18.54 8.76
N ASP A 26 9.79 -17.54 9.58
CA ASP A 26 8.47 -17.00 9.82
C ASP A 26 8.11 -16.01 8.70
N MET A 27 6.81 -15.86 8.43
CA MET A 27 6.28 -14.88 7.49
C MET A 27 5.21 -14.05 8.18
N VAL A 28 5.25 -12.73 8.00
CA VAL A 28 4.17 -11.83 8.39
C VAL A 28 3.43 -11.33 7.16
N TRP A 29 2.13 -11.11 7.31
CA TRP A 29 1.34 -10.36 6.34
C TRP A 29 0.98 -9.01 6.94
N MET A 30 1.17 -7.96 6.16
CA MET A 30 0.83 -6.60 6.53
C MET A 30 -0.15 -6.02 5.51
N GLU A 31 -1.07 -5.18 5.97
CA GLU A 31 -2.03 -4.48 5.12
C GLU A 31 -1.99 -2.98 5.35
N LYS A 32 -2.40 -2.23 4.33
CA LYS A 32 -2.70 -0.79 4.42
C LYS A 32 -4.00 -0.52 3.69
N LEU A 33 -4.98 0.04 4.40
CA LEU A 33 -6.23 0.48 3.78
C LEU A 33 -5.98 1.80 3.04
N LEU A 34 -6.30 1.83 1.74
CA LEU A 34 -6.12 3.01 0.90
C LEU A 34 -7.35 3.92 0.88
N ALA A 35 -8.54 3.33 1.07
CA ALA A 35 -9.82 4.01 1.09
C ALA A 35 -10.82 3.23 1.96
N SER A 36 -12.01 3.80 2.19
CA SER A 36 -13.13 3.09 2.82
C SER A 36 -13.54 1.88 1.98
N HIS A 37 -14.10 0.87 2.64
CA HIS A 37 -14.63 -0.33 1.97
C HIS A 37 -16.16 -0.21 1.92
N PRO A 38 -16.73 0.39 0.86
CA PRO A 38 -18.18 0.42 0.69
C PRO A 38 -18.72 -0.99 0.45
N ALA A 39 -20.03 -1.18 0.66
CA ALA A 39 -20.68 -2.47 0.44
C ALA A 39 -20.57 -2.96 -1.01
N VAL A 40 -20.54 -2.03 -1.96
CA VAL A 40 -20.29 -2.30 -3.38
C VAL A 40 -19.10 -1.44 -3.81
N PRO A 41 -17.95 -2.05 -4.14
CA PRO A 41 -16.79 -1.30 -4.63
C PRO A 41 -17.00 -0.83 -6.07
N GLU A 42 -16.39 0.30 -6.41
CA GLU A 42 -16.30 0.72 -7.81
C GLU A 42 -15.40 -0.25 -8.61
N PRO A 43 -15.62 -0.40 -9.92
CA PRO A 43 -14.73 -1.17 -10.77
C PRO A 43 -13.30 -0.63 -10.74
N VAL A 44 -12.32 -1.53 -10.81
CA VAL A 44 -10.91 -1.14 -10.92
C VAL A 44 -10.71 -0.40 -12.24
N VAL A 45 -10.22 0.85 -12.16
CA VAL A 45 -9.79 1.62 -13.33
C VAL A 45 -8.38 1.17 -13.71
N PRO A 46 -8.14 0.65 -14.92
CA PRO A 46 -6.80 0.30 -15.36
C PRO A 46 -5.89 1.53 -15.36
N ALA A 47 -4.66 1.39 -14.85
CA ALA A 47 -3.70 2.49 -14.85
C ALA A 47 -3.50 3.08 -16.26
N ALA A 48 -3.48 2.23 -17.30
CA ALA A 48 -3.29 2.66 -18.69
C ALA A 48 -4.40 3.57 -19.25
N SER A 49 -5.58 3.63 -18.61
CA SER A 49 -6.67 4.52 -19.03
C SER A 49 -6.68 5.85 -18.30
N LEU A 50 -5.76 6.06 -17.34
CA LEU A 50 -5.63 7.32 -16.62
C LEU A 50 -4.87 8.33 -17.48
N ASP A 51 -5.31 9.58 -17.44
CA ASP A 51 -4.51 10.69 -17.97
C ASP A 51 -3.41 11.03 -16.95
N PHE A 52 -2.16 10.81 -17.37
CA PHE A 52 -0.98 11.19 -16.60
C PHE A 52 -0.36 12.50 -17.08
N SER A 53 -1.10 13.29 -17.88
CA SER A 53 -0.65 14.62 -18.24
C SER A 53 -0.31 15.41 -16.96
N PRO A 54 0.85 16.07 -16.90
CA PRO A 54 1.25 16.78 -15.70
C PRO A 54 0.24 17.90 -15.45
N VAL A 55 -0.44 17.82 -14.31
CA VAL A 55 -1.28 18.93 -13.83
C VAL A 55 -0.34 20.05 -13.44
N THR A 56 -0.36 21.16 -14.18
CA THR A 56 0.27 22.41 -13.76
C THR A 56 -0.52 22.94 -12.56
N VAL A 57 -0.12 22.55 -11.35
CA VAL A 57 -0.59 23.22 -10.14
C VAL A 57 0.11 24.58 -10.12
N PRO A 58 -0.61 25.72 -10.17
CA PRO A 58 0.03 27.02 -10.01
C PRO A 58 0.75 27.03 -8.68
N LEU A 59 2.02 27.48 -8.68
CA LEU A 59 2.80 27.63 -7.47
C LEU A 59 1.97 28.44 -6.47
N ARG A 60 1.59 27.81 -5.36
CA ARG A 60 0.94 28.50 -4.25
C ARG A 60 1.92 29.58 -3.79
N GLU A 61 1.53 30.85 -3.94
CA GLU A 61 2.34 31.94 -3.40
C GLU A 61 2.56 31.66 -1.90
N PRO A 62 3.80 31.79 -1.40
CA PRO A 62 4.07 31.61 0.02
C PRO A 62 3.15 32.57 0.78
N SER A 63 2.38 32.02 1.72
CA SER A 63 1.62 32.84 2.66
C SER A 63 2.63 33.71 3.42
N VAL A 64 2.59 35.01 3.18
CA VAL A 64 3.31 36.05 3.94
C VAL A 64 2.91 35.96 5.41
#